data_AF-A0A528A193-F1
#
_entry.id   AF-A0A528A193-F1
#
_cell.length_a   1.000
_cell.length_b   1.000
_cell.length_c   1.000
_cell.angle_alpha   90.00
_cell.angle_beta   90.00
_cell.angle_gamma   90.00
#
_symmetry.space_group_name_H-M   'P 1'
#
loop_
_entity.id
_entity.type
_entity.pdbx_description
1 polymer ?
#
loop_
_entity_poly.entity_id
_entity_poly.type
_entity_poly.pdbx_seq_one_letter_code
_entity_poly.pdbx_strand_id
1 'polypeptide(L)'
;PVMALLAANMMFHAEAHYQGVSDIGRRLGLGAAVVLIMIIGGRIVPSFTRNWLARERPGRLPVPFGRFDVATIALSASGLMAWAFFPDSAGTGAVLITAAVLNAVRLARWAGDRTLRDPLVLILHVAFAFVPTGLLLAGLAIFMPGKIPPIAGIHAFGVGAVACMTLAVMTRATLGHTGRELRAGIGTCAVFVAIVLAALFRIGAAFSPAQAMILHISAALWVASFIGYAGLFGGMLIRPRLQARHREPPFEGRPAP
;
A
#
# COMPACT_ATOMS: atom_id res chain seq x y z
N PRO A 1 10.44 -13.16 2.64
CA PRO A 1 10.42 -11.69 2.80
C PRO A 1 11.51 -11.16 3.74
N VAL A 2 11.58 -11.67 4.97
CA VAL A 2 12.57 -11.22 5.98
C VAL A 2 14.01 -11.45 5.49
N MET A 3 14.32 -12.63 4.96
CA MET A 3 15.64 -12.92 4.39
C MET A 3 16.01 -12.00 3.22
N ALA A 4 15.05 -11.65 2.37
CA ALA A 4 15.29 -10.74 1.24
C ALA A 4 15.54 -9.30 1.72
N LEU A 5 14.82 -8.83 2.74
CA LEU A 5 15.05 -7.53 3.37
C LEU A 5 16.40 -7.50 4.10
N LEU A 6 16.78 -8.58 4.79
CA LEU A 6 18.08 -8.70 5.45
C LEU A 6 19.22 -8.64 4.41
N ALA A 7 19.11 -9.42 3.33
CA ALA A 7 20.08 -9.40 2.25
C ALA A 7 20.19 -8.02 1.59
N ALA A 8 19.06 -7.36 1.33
CA ALA A 8 19.04 -5.99 0.81
C ALA A 8 19.69 -4.98 1.77
N ASN A 9 19.48 -5.14 3.08
CA ASN A 9 20.09 -4.30 4.11
C ASN A 9 21.61 -4.51 4.20
N MET A 10 22.06 -5.77 4.16
CA MET A 10 23.49 -6.08 4.10
C MET A 10 24.14 -5.48 2.85
N MET A 11 23.49 -5.62 1.68
CA MET A 11 23.96 -5.03 0.43
C MET A 11 24.03 -3.51 0.51
N PHE A 12 22.99 -2.87 1.08
CA PHE A 12 22.96 -1.42 1.29
C PHE A 12 24.18 -0.94 2.11
N HIS A 13 24.46 -1.60 3.25
CA HIS A 13 25.60 -1.21 4.08
C HIS A 13 26.94 -1.49 3.40
N ALA A 14 27.05 -2.57 2.63
CA ALA A 14 28.25 -2.86 1.85
C ALA A 14 28.49 -1.79 0.76
N GLU A 15 27.48 -1.49 -0.07
CA GLU A 15 27.56 -0.44 -1.09
C GLU A 15 27.87 0.92 -0.46
N ALA A 16 27.17 1.31 0.61
CA ALA A 16 27.42 2.57 1.29
C ALA A 16 28.85 2.67 1.86
N HIS A 17 29.40 1.57 2.36
CA HIS A 17 30.76 1.54 2.89
C HIS A 17 31.83 1.58 1.79
N TYR A 18 31.67 0.82 0.71
CA TYR A 18 32.70 0.67 -0.34
C TYR A 18 32.57 1.68 -1.49
N GLN A 19 31.36 2.15 -1.80
CA GLN A 19 31.07 3.00 -2.96
C GLN A 19 30.55 4.40 -2.56
N GLY A 20 30.18 4.61 -1.30
CA GLY A 20 29.61 5.88 -0.81
C GLY A 20 28.18 6.17 -1.26
N VAL A 21 27.63 5.33 -2.15
CA VAL A 21 26.24 5.34 -2.63
C VAL A 21 25.69 3.92 -2.56
N SER A 22 24.37 3.77 -2.51
CA SER A 22 23.72 2.46 -2.62
C SER A 22 22.56 2.56 -3.60
N ASP A 23 22.66 1.86 -4.72
CA ASP A 23 21.59 1.81 -5.72
C ASP A 23 20.92 0.44 -5.73
N ILE A 24 21.69 -0.64 -5.68
CA ILE A 24 21.16 -2.01 -5.74
C ILE A 24 20.42 -2.34 -4.44
N GLY A 25 21.04 -2.10 -3.28
CA GLY A 25 20.48 -2.38 -1.96
C GLY A 25 19.14 -1.67 -1.73
N ARG A 26 19.06 -0.38 -2.11
CA ARG A 26 17.80 0.40 -2.03
C ARG A 26 16.71 -0.18 -2.92
N ARG A 27 17.02 -0.52 -4.18
CA ARG A 27 16.04 -1.11 -5.11
C ARG A 27 15.58 -2.49 -4.65
N LEU A 28 16.49 -3.33 -4.14
CA LEU A 28 16.16 -4.64 -3.57
C LEU A 28 15.24 -4.52 -2.35
N GLY A 29 15.56 -3.63 -1.42
CA GLY A 29 14.75 -3.42 -0.21
C GLY A 29 13.34 -2.95 -0.54
N LEU A 30 13.24 -1.94 -1.43
CA LEU A 30 11.96 -1.44 -1.93
C LEU A 30 11.18 -2.51 -2.70
N GLY A 31 11.85 -3.25 -3.59
CA GLY A 31 11.27 -4.34 -4.36
C GLY A 31 10.70 -5.43 -3.47
N ALA A 32 11.43 -5.82 -2.42
CA ALA A 32 10.97 -6.81 -1.44
C ALA A 32 9.72 -6.34 -0.68
N ALA A 33 9.65 -5.05 -0.29
CA ALA A 33 8.47 -4.47 0.33
C ALA A 33 7.26 -4.45 -0.62
N VAL A 34 7.46 -4.09 -1.88
CA VAL A 34 6.41 -4.09 -2.92
C VAL A 34 5.91 -5.51 -3.20
N VAL A 35 6.81 -6.51 -3.27
CA VAL A 35 6.44 -7.93 -3.39
C VAL A 35 5.63 -8.39 -2.18
N LEU A 36 6.00 -7.98 -0.97
CA LEU A 36 5.23 -8.28 0.24
C LEU A 36 3.81 -7.71 0.15
N ILE A 37 3.65 -6.47 -0.33
CA ILE A 37 2.33 -5.86 -0.59
C ILE A 37 1.57 -6.65 -1.65
N MET A 38 2.22 -7.11 -2.72
CA MET A 38 1.57 -7.91 -3.77
C MET A 38 1.05 -9.26 -3.27
N ILE A 39 1.76 -9.90 -2.33
CA ILE A 39 1.40 -11.18 -1.73
C ILE A 39 0.32 -10.99 -0.66
N ILE A 40 0.58 -10.17 0.35
CA ILE A 40 -0.31 -9.99 1.50
C ILE A 40 -1.51 -9.15 1.09
N GLY A 41 -1.28 -7.98 0.47
CA GLY A 41 -2.32 -7.11 -0.09
C GLY A 41 -3.24 -7.87 -1.04
N GLY A 42 -2.67 -8.67 -1.94
CA GLY A 42 -3.42 -9.51 -2.87
C GLY A 42 -4.34 -10.55 -2.24
N ARG A 43 -4.24 -10.80 -0.93
CA ARG A 43 -5.16 -11.66 -0.17
C ARG A 43 -6.08 -10.84 0.73
N ILE A 44 -5.54 -9.87 1.46
CA ILE A 44 -6.32 -9.11 2.45
C ILE A 44 -7.29 -8.13 1.78
N VAL A 45 -6.91 -7.47 0.69
CA VAL A 45 -7.76 -6.50 0.00
C VAL A 45 -9.01 -7.16 -0.58
N PRO A 46 -8.93 -8.23 -1.39
CA PRO A 46 -10.14 -8.91 -1.86
C PRO A 46 -10.94 -9.58 -0.73
N SER A 47 -10.30 -10.06 0.34
CA SER A 47 -11.01 -10.63 1.49
C SER A 47 -11.84 -9.59 2.23
N PHE A 48 -11.25 -8.44 2.60
CA PHE A 48 -11.98 -7.36 3.26
C PHE A 48 -13.07 -6.78 2.38
N THR A 49 -12.83 -6.69 1.08
CA THR A 49 -13.82 -6.24 0.10
C THR A 49 -15.00 -7.20 0.01
N ARG A 50 -14.73 -8.51 -0.05
CA ARG A 50 -15.77 -9.54 -0.04
C ARG A 50 -16.60 -9.47 1.23
N ASN A 51 -15.96 -9.39 2.40
CA ASN A 51 -16.66 -9.36 3.68
C ASN A 51 -17.56 -8.13 3.83
N TRP A 52 -17.10 -6.98 3.37
CA TRP A 52 -17.91 -5.76 3.37
C TRP A 52 -19.06 -5.84 2.35
N LEU A 53 -18.80 -6.26 1.11
CA LEU A 53 -19.83 -6.37 0.07
C LEU A 53 -20.91 -7.40 0.41
N ALA A 54 -20.53 -8.54 1.00
CA ALA A 54 -21.49 -9.56 1.40
C ALA A 54 -22.47 -9.05 2.48
N ARG A 55 -22.02 -8.14 3.35
CA ARG A 55 -22.83 -7.56 4.43
C ARG A 55 -23.65 -6.35 3.98
N GLU A 56 -23.04 -5.42 3.25
CA GLU A 56 -23.61 -4.09 3.00
C GLU A 56 -24.14 -3.89 1.58
N ARG A 57 -23.66 -4.67 0.61
CA ARG A 57 -23.98 -4.44 -0.81
C ARG A 57 -23.87 -5.71 -1.68
N PRO A 58 -24.76 -6.71 -1.48
CA PRO A 58 -24.72 -7.95 -2.24
C PRO A 58 -24.64 -7.73 -3.76
N GLY A 59 -23.95 -8.61 -4.49
CA GLY A 59 -23.72 -8.49 -5.93
C GLY A 59 -22.33 -9.01 -6.33
N ARG A 60 -21.72 -8.45 -7.40
CA ARG A 60 -20.37 -8.82 -7.87
C ARG A 60 -19.33 -8.84 -6.75
N LEU A 61 -18.77 -10.01 -6.47
CA LEU A 61 -17.74 -10.20 -5.44
C LEU A 61 -16.32 -10.21 -6.06
N PRO A 62 -15.28 -9.93 -5.26
CA PRO A 62 -13.89 -10.05 -5.67
C PRO A 62 -13.57 -11.47 -6.12
N VAL A 63 -12.78 -11.60 -7.19
CA VAL A 63 -12.28 -12.91 -7.64
C VAL A 63 -11.27 -13.44 -6.61
N PRO A 64 -11.37 -14.72 -6.18
CA PRO A 64 -10.39 -15.32 -5.27
C PRO A 64 -8.96 -15.31 -5.84
N PHE A 65 -7.99 -15.32 -4.93
CA PHE A 65 -6.57 -15.47 -5.27
C PHE A 65 -6.34 -16.80 -6.01
N GLY A 66 -5.68 -16.75 -7.17
CA GLY A 66 -5.45 -17.94 -7.99
C GLY A 66 -4.12 -17.94 -8.76
N ARG A 67 -4.01 -18.84 -9.75
CA ARG A 67 -2.78 -19.03 -10.55
C ARG A 67 -2.32 -17.76 -11.28
N PHE A 68 -3.26 -16.97 -11.78
CA PHE A 68 -2.97 -15.67 -12.41
C PHE A 68 -2.26 -14.72 -11.44
N ASP A 69 -2.70 -14.67 -10.18
CA ASP A 69 -2.09 -13.83 -9.15
C ASP A 69 -0.66 -14.27 -8.84
N VAL A 70 -0.42 -15.59 -8.75
CA VAL A 70 0.92 -16.16 -8.55
C VAL A 70 1.85 -15.80 -9.71
N ALA A 71 1.41 -16.01 -10.96
CA ALA A 71 2.19 -15.69 -12.15
C ALA A 71 2.52 -14.19 -12.23
N THR A 72 1.56 -13.32 -11.89
CA THR A 72 1.76 -11.87 -11.88
C THR A 72 2.76 -11.46 -10.80
N ILE A 73 2.67 -12.03 -9.60
CA ILE A 73 3.62 -11.76 -8.50
C ILE A 73 5.02 -12.23 -8.89
N ALA A 74 5.15 -13.43 -9.47
CA ALA A 74 6.44 -13.98 -9.90
C ALA A 74 7.09 -13.08 -10.96
N LEU A 75 6.33 -12.65 -11.99
CA LEU A 75 6.81 -11.72 -13.01
C LEU A 75 7.21 -10.37 -12.42
N SER A 76 6.43 -9.86 -11.47
CA SER A 76 6.73 -8.58 -10.80
C SER A 76 8.00 -8.69 -9.96
N ALA A 77 8.18 -9.79 -9.24
CA ALA A 77 9.37 -10.05 -8.44
C ALA A 77 10.62 -10.21 -9.33
N SER A 78 10.53 -10.93 -10.45
CA SER A 78 11.64 -11.02 -11.41
C SER A 78 11.95 -9.67 -12.06
N GLY A 79 10.94 -8.88 -12.38
CA GLY A 79 11.12 -7.52 -12.92
C GLY A 79 11.80 -6.59 -11.93
N LEU A 80 11.38 -6.59 -10.67
CA LEU A 80 12.00 -5.78 -9.60
C LEU A 80 13.43 -6.24 -9.29
N MET A 81 13.69 -7.55 -9.36
CA MET A 81 15.05 -8.10 -9.24
C MET A 81 15.92 -7.64 -10.41
N ALA A 82 15.44 -7.77 -11.65
CA ALA A 82 16.14 -7.29 -12.84
C ALA A 82 16.36 -5.77 -12.78
N TRP A 83 15.42 -5.01 -12.23
CA TRP A 83 15.57 -3.56 -12.04
C TRP A 83 16.61 -3.17 -11.00
N ALA A 84 16.84 -4.00 -9.99
CA ALA A 84 17.90 -3.76 -9.03
C ALA A 84 19.30 -3.89 -9.68
N PHE A 85 19.53 -4.92 -10.48
CA PHE A 85 20.84 -5.25 -11.04
C PHE A 85 21.10 -4.72 -12.45
N PHE A 86 20.06 -4.57 -13.26
CA PHE A 86 20.10 -4.16 -14.67
C PHE A 86 19.08 -3.04 -14.93
N PRO A 87 19.23 -1.87 -14.27
CA PRO A 87 18.23 -0.81 -14.28
C PRO A 87 18.02 -0.16 -15.65
N ASP A 88 19.01 -0.23 -16.54
CA ASP A 88 18.98 0.41 -17.87
C ASP A 88 18.62 -0.56 -19.01
N SER A 89 18.42 -1.84 -18.69
CA SER A 89 18.10 -2.85 -19.70
C SER A 89 16.67 -2.69 -20.23
N ALA A 90 16.51 -2.65 -21.56
CA ALA A 90 15.21 -2.65 -22.21
C ALA A 90 14.36 -3.88 -21.81
N GLY A 91 14.99 -5.02 -21.56
CA GLY A 91 14.31 -6.23 -21.07
C GLY A 91 13.69 -6.01 -19.69
N THR A 92 14.41 -5.37 -18.77
CA THR A 92 13.87 -4.96 -17.46
C THR A 92 12.65 -4.07 -17.62
N GLY A 93 12.73 -3.05 -18.48
CA GLY A 93 11.62 -2.14 -18.74
C GLY A 93 10.37 -2.85 -19.25
N ALA A 94 10.52 -3.75 -20.23
CA ALA A 94 9.40 -4.52 -20.78
C ALA A 94 8.72 -5.41 -19.73
N VAL A 95 9.51 -6.08 -18.88
CA VAL A 95 9.00 -6.93 -17.79
C VAL A 95 8.24 -6.08 -16.77
N LEU A 96 8.76 -4.92 -16.38
CA LEU A 96 8.11 -4.02 -15.42
C LEU A 96 6.78 -3.47 -15.96
N ILE A 97 6.72 -3.05 -17.22
CA ILE A 97 5.48 -2.56 -17.85
C ILE A 97 4.44 -3.69 -17.93
N THR A 98 4.86 -4.89 -18.33
CA THR A 98 3.96 -6.06 -18.36
C THR A 98 3.43 -6.38 -16.97
N ALA A 99 4.31 -6.38 -15.95
CA ALA A 99 3.92 -6.57 -14.56
C ALA A 99 2.95 -5.47 -14.06
N ALA A 100 3.11 -4.22 -14.51
CA ALA A 100 2.19 -3.14 -14.19
C ALA A 100 0.79 -3.40 -14.74
N VAL A 101 0.67 -3.78 -16.01
CA VAL A 101 -0.62 -4.12 -16.65
C VAL A 101 -1.28 -5.28 -15.91
N LEU A 102 -0.56 -6.35 -15.61
CA LEU A 102 -1.11 -7.50 -14.91
C LEU A 102 -1.56 -7.17 -13.49
N ASN A 103 -0.81 -6.34 -12.74
CA ASN A 103 -1.24 -5.89 -11.41
C ASN A 103 -2.45 -4.95 -11.47
N ALA A 104 -2.60 -4.13 -12.52
CA ALA A 104 -3.81 -3.35 -12.74
C ALA A 104 -5.02 -4.27 -12.99
N VAL A 105 -4.85 -5.34 -13.78
CA VAL A 105 -5.88 -6.38 -13.97
C VAL A 105 -6.21 -7.08 -12.64
N ARG A 106 -5.22 -7.41 -11.81
CA ARG A 106 -5.48 -7.95 -10.46
C ARG A 106 -6.34 -7.01 -9.63
N LEU A 107 -6.00 -5.72 -9.60
CA LEU A 107 -6.78 -4.71 -8.87
C LEU A 107 -8.22 -4.61 -9.38
N ALA A 108 -8.43 -4.61 -10.70
CA ALA A 108 -9.77 -4.56 -11.30
C ALA A 108 -10.63 -5.79 -10.94
N ARG A 109 -10.01 -6.96 -10.76
CA ARG A 109 -10.69 -8.21 -10.33
C ARG A 109 -11.18 -8.15 -8.87
N TRP A 110 -10.80 -7.14 -8.09
CA TRP A 110 -11.17 -7.04 -6.67
C TRP A 110 -12.43 -6.19 -6.39
N ALA A 111 -13.11 -5.70 -7.42
CA ALA A 111 -14.37 -4.94 -7.28
C ALA A 111 -14.27 -3.69 -6.37
N GLY A 112 -13.09 -3.05 -6.32
CA GLY A 112 -12.83 -1.87 -5.49
C GLY A 112 -13.71 -0.66 -5.80
N ASP A 113 -14.18 -0.53 -7.04
CA ASP A 113 -15.14 0.49 -7.49
C ASP A 113 -16.45 0.47 -6.66
N ARG A 114 -16.81 -0.68 -6.09
CA ARG A 114 -18.03 -0.81 -5.28
C ARG A 114 -17.86 -0.36 -3.83
N THR A 115 -16.63 -0.03 -3.41
CA THR A 115 -16.25 0.19 -2.00
C THR A 115 -16.22 1.67 -1.58
N LEU A 116 -16.66 2.59 -2.44
CA LEU A 116 -16.67 4.04 -2.17
C LEU A 116 -17.40 4.45 -0.88
N ARG A 117 -18.31 3.63 -0.38
CA ARG A 117 -19.05 3.86 0.87
C ARG A 117 -18.30 3.43 2.14
N ASP A 118 -17.19 2.71 2.01
CA ASP A 118 -16.34 2.32 3.14
C ASP A 118 -14.89 2.78 2.91
N PRO A 119 -14.50 3.95 3.47
CA PRO A 119 -13.15 4.48 3.31
C PRO A 119 -12.06 3.53 3.77
N LEU A 120 -12.32 2.65 4.76
CA LEU A 120 -11.35 1.67 5.26
C LEU A 120 -11.01 0.60 4.23
N VAL A 121 -11.95 0.23 3.36
CA VAL A 121 -11.72 -0.73 2.26
C VAL A 121 -11.26 0.00 1.00
N LEU A 122 -11.77 1.20 0.74
CA LEU A 122 -11.37 2.00 -0.42
C LEU A 122 -9.87 2.31 -0.39
N ILE A 123 -9.34 2.75 0.75
CA ILE A 123 -7.92 3.13 0.87
C ILE A 123 -6.97 1.97 0.54
N LEU A 124 -7.39 0.71 0.78
CA LEU A 124 -6.58 -0.46 0.43
C LEU A 124 -6.42 -0.62 -1.08
N HIS A 125 -7.47 -0.32 -1.86
CA HIS A 125 -7.40 -0.33 -3.32
C HIS A 125 -6.57 0.83 -3.85
N VAL A 126 -6.77 2.02 -3.27
CA VAL A 126 -5.98 3.22 -3.62
C VAL A 126 -4.49 2.99 -3.34
N ALA A 127 -4.15 2.46 -2.17
CA ALA A 127 -2.79 2.10 -1.81
C ALA A 127 -2.20 1.04 -2.76
N PHE A 128 -2.97 0.00 -3.10
CA PHE A 128 -2.51 -1.01 -4.04
C PHE A 128 -2.32 -0.45 -5.45
N ALA A 129 -3.12 0.52 -5.89
CA ALA A 129 -3.00 1.15 -7.22
C ALA A 129 -1.62 1.79 -7.47
N PHE A 130 -0.91 2.18 -6.41
CA PHE A 130 0.47 2.67 -6.54
C PHE A 130 1.48 1.58 -6.92
N VAL A 131 1.18 0.29 -6.72
CA VAL A 131 2.03 -0.82 -7.16
C VAL A 131 2.15 -0.87 -8.69
N PRO A 132 1.07 -1.03 -9.48
CA PRO A 132 1.17 -0.97 -10.93
C PRO A 132 1.65 0.40 -11.43
N THR A 133 1.28 1.50 -10.77
CA THR A 133 1.80 2.84 -11.14
C THR A 133 3.32 2.91 -10.99
N GLY A 134 3.89 2.43 -9.88
CA GLY A 134 5.33 2.43 -9.67
C GLY A 134 6.07 1.52 -10.65
N LEU A 135 5.52 0.33 -10.94
CA LEU A 135 6.06 -0.58 -11.95
C LEU A 135 6.06 0.07 -13.35
N LEU A 136 4.96 0.74 -13.70
CA LEU A 136 4.82 1.43 -14.97
C LEU A 136 5.82 2.58 -15.08
N LEU A 137 5.91 3.45 -14.07
CA LEU A 137 6.85 4.57 -14.06
C LEU A 137 8.30 4.09 -14.11
N ALA A 138 8.66 3.04 -13.36
CA ALA A 138 10.00 2.47 -13.38
C ALA A 138 10.35 1.87 -14.76
N GLY A 139 9.41 1.17 -15.40
CA GLY A 139 9.64 0.59 -16.72
C GLY A 139 9.68 1.66 -17.82
N LEU A 140 8.79 2.64 -17.79
CA LEU A 140 8.76 3.72 -18.79
C LEU A 140 9.95 4.68 -18.66
N ALA A 141 10.51 4.86 -17.46
CA ALA A 141 11.73 5.65 -17.26
C ALA A 141 12.93 5.10 -18.05
N ILE A 142 12.97 3.78 -18.30
CA ILE A 142 14.04 3.15 -19.10
C ILE A 142 13.89 3.49 -20.58
N PHE A 143 12.66 3.52 -21.10
CA PHE A 143 12.40 3.81 -22.52
C PHE A 143 12.30 5.30 -22.83
N MET A 144 11.98 6.13 -21.83
CA MET A 144 11.78 7.58 -21.99
C MET A 144 12.50 8.39 -20.90
N PRO A 145 13.82 8.22 -20.71
CA PRO A 145 14.57 8.82 -19.60
C PRO A 145 14.53 10.36 -19.59
N GLY A 146 14.36 11.00 -20.75
CA GLY A 146 14.21 12.45 -20.85
C GLY A 146 12.82 13.00 -20.48
N LYS A 147 11.81 12.13 -20.35
CA LYS A 147 10.42 12.52 -20.03
C LYS A 147 9.96 11.99 -18.67
N ILE A 148 10.42 10.81 -18.28
CA ILE A 148 9.99 10.12 -17.07
C ILE A 148 11.20 9.94 -16.15
N PRO A 149 11.28 10.73 -15.06
CA PRO A 149 12.37 10.63 -14.09
C PRO A 149 12.34 9.27 -13.38
N PRO A 150 13.48 8.54 -13.28
CA PRO A 150 13.54 7.25 -12.59
C PRO A 150 13.07 7.31 -11.13
N ILE A 151 13.28 8.43 -10.45
CA ILE A 151 12.87 8.64 -9.05
C ILE A 151 11.34 8.66 -8.87
N ALA A 152 10.56 8.93 -9.92
CA ALA A 152 9.10 8.92 -9.85
C ALA A 152 8.55 7.51 -9.50
N GLY A 153 9.14 6.45 -10.08
CA GLY A 153 8.80 5.06 -9.74
C GLY A 153 9.13 4.72 -8.29
N ILE A 154 10.29 5.17 -7.80
CA ILE A 154 10.70 5.00 -6.39
C ILE A 154 9.69 5.67 -5.45
N HIS A 155 9.24 6.89 -5.75
CA HIS A 155 8.25 7.60 -4.94
C HIS A 155 6.87 6.96 -4.99
N ALA A 156 6.45 6.45 -6.15
CA ALA A 156 5.21 5.69 -6.26
C ALA A 156 5.26 4.40 -5.41
N PHE A 157 6.37 3.68 -5.38
CA PHE A 157 6.52 2.52 -4.50
C PHE A 157 6.59 2.90 -3.01
N GLY A 158 7.47 3.84 -2.65
CA GLY A 158 7.74 4.15 -1.25
C GLY A 158 6.60 4.92 -0.59
N VAL A 159 6.25 6.08 -1.14
CA VAL A 159 5.21 6.95 -0.56
C VAL A 159 3.82 6.46 -0.95
N GLY A 160 3.63 6.10 -2.22
CA GLY A 160 2.36 5.59 -2.71
C GLY A 160 2.00 4.23 -2.13
N ALA A 161 2.72 3.18 -2.52
CA ALA A 161 2.33 1.82 -2.16
C ALA A 161 2.64 1.50 -0.68
N VAL A 162 3.89 1.66 -0.25
CA VAL A 162 4.33 1.24 1.09
C VAL A 162 3.68 2.07 2.18
N ALA A 163 3.78 3.40 2.14
CA ALA A 163 3.23 4.24 3.21
C ALA A 163 1.69 4.19 3.28
N CYS A 164 0.99 4.30 2.13
CA CYS A 164 -0.47 4.25 2.14
C CYS A 164 -0.99 2.87 2.58
N MET A 165 -0.39 1.76 2.11
CA MET A 165 -0.81 0.41 2.52
C MET A 165 -0.56 0.18 4.00
N THR A 166 0.58 0.67 4.51
CA THR A 166 0.93 0.59 5.93
C THR A 166 -0.10 1.30 6.78
N LEU A 167 -0.41 2.57 6.49
CA LEU A 167 -1.43 3.33 7.22
C LEU A 167 -2.82 2.68 7.13
N ALA A 168 -3.23 2.22 5.94
CA ALA A 168 -4.51 1.54 5.74
C ALA A 168 -4.66 0.30 6.64
N VAL A 169 -3.65 -0.57 6.63
CA VAL A 169 -3.64 -1.80 7.42
C VAL A 169 -3.54 -1.49 8.92
N MET A 170 -2.67 -0.56 9.31
CA MET A 170 -2.49 -0.15 10.70
C MET A 170 -3.79 0.44 11.29
N THR A 171 -4.49 1.30 10.57
CA THR A 171 -5.77 1.86 11.00
C THR A 171 -6.80 0.76 11.23
N ARG A 172 -6.98 -0.14 10.26
CA ARG A 172 -7.95 -1.23 10.36
C ARG A 172 -7.60 -2.22 11.49
N ALA A 173 -6.33 -2.57 11.61
CA ALA A 173 -5.81 -3.46 12.65
C ALA A 173 -6.01 -2.84 14.03
N THR A 174 -5.73 -1.54 14.19
CA THR A 174 -5.92 -0.83 15.45
C THR A 174 -7.39 -0.87 15.87
N LEU A 175 -8.32 -0.54 14.98
CA LEU A 175 -9.75 -0.61 15.29
C LEU A 175 -10.19 -2.03 15.66
N GLY A 176 -9.83 -3.02 14.84
CA GLY A 176 -10.22 -4.42 15.05
C GLY A 176 -9.66 -5.04 16.32
N HIS A 177 -8.35 -4.89 16.58
CA HIS A 177 -7.70 -5.52 17.73
C HIS A 177 -8.01 -4.80 19.05
N THR A 178 -8.40 -3.53 19.00
CA THR A 178 -8.80 -2.79 20.20
C THR A 178 -10.31 -2.86 20.48
N GLY A 179 -11.07 -3.64 19.70
CA GLY A 179 -12.49 -3.89 19.91
C GLY A 179 -13.41 -2.72 19.51
N ARG A 180 -12.90 -1.78 18.69
CA ARG A 180 -13.65 -0.62 18.21
C ARG A 180 -14.38 -0.93 16.91
N GLU A 181 -15.42 -0.16 16.62
CA GLU A 181 -16.16 -0.27 15.37
C GLU A 181 -15.24 -0.03 14.17
N LEU A 182 -15.35 -0.89 13.14
CA LEU A 182 -14.59 -0.76 11.90
C LEU A 182 -15.22 0.31 11.00
N ARG A 183 -15.13 1.57 11.44
CA ARG A 183 -15.67 2.72 10.74
C ARG A 183 -14.64 3.85 10.65
N ALA A 184 -14.47 4.41 9.46
CA ALA A 184 -13.67 5.62 9.28
C ALA A 184 -14.51 6.86 9.58
N GLY A 185 -14.10 7.64 10.58
CA GLY A 185 -14.62 8.98 10.83
C GLY A 185 -13.92 10.04 9.97
N ILE A 186 -14.35 11.30 10.09
CA ILE A 186 -13.79 12.43 9.32
C ILE A 186 -12.27 12.54 9.50
N GLY A 187 -11.77 12.41 10.73
CA GLY A 187 -10.32 12.45 10.99
C GLY A 187 -9.55 11.31 10.31
N THR A 188 -10.11 10.09 10.28
CA THR A 188 -9.52 8.96 9.57
C THR A 188 -9.47 9.20 8.06
N CYS A 189 -10.56 9.75 7.49
CA CYS A 189 -10.59 10.12 6.08
C CYS A 189 -9.55 11.22 5.77
N ALA A 190 -9.39 12.22 6.65
CA ALA A 190 -8.38 13.26 6.49
C ALA A 190 -6.96 12.70 6.46
N VAL A 191 -6.63 11.73 7.34
CA VAL A 191 -5.35 10.99 7.31
C VAL A 191 -5.14 10.30 5.96
N PHE A 192 -6.15 9.57 5.47
CA PHE A 192 -6.04 8.86 4.18
C PHE A 192 -5.90 9.82 2.98
N VAL A 193 -6.66 10.91 2.95
CA VAL A 193 -6.52 11.92 1.90
C VAL A 193 -5.14 12.57 1.96
N ALA A 194 -4.65 12.92 3.16
CA ALA A 194 -3.34 13.53 3.32
C ALA A 194 -2.21 12.64 2.80
N ILE A 195 -2.17 11.34 3.14
CA ILE A 195 -1.09 10.46 2.63
C ILE A 195 -1.18 10.23 1.11
N VAL A 196 -2.38 10.10 0.55
CA VAL A 196 -2.56 9.92 -0.90
C VAL A 196 -2.11 11.18 -1.64
N LEU A 197 -2.51 12.36 -1.17
CA LEU A 197 -2.04 13.62 -1.74
C LEU A 197 -0.53 13.78 -1.58
N ALA A 198 0.04 13.43 -0.41
CA ALA A 198 1.49 13.43 -0.21
C ALA A 198 2.21 12.59 -1.26
N ALA A 199 1.68 11.41 -1.60
CA ALA A 199 2.20 10.54 -2.66
C ALA A 199 2.11 11.19 -4.04
N LEU A 200 0.95 11.74 -4.40
CA LEU A 200 0.74 12.38 -5.70
C LEU A 200 1.66 13.60 -5.89
N PHE A 201 1.76 14.47 -4.89
CA PHE A 201 2.69 15.60 -4.91
C PHE A 201 4.15 15.13 -4.92
N ARG A 202 4.50 14.04 -4.22
CA ARG A 202 5.87 13.48 -4.25
C ARG A 202 6.27 12.99 -5.64
N ILE A 203 5.36 12.31 -6.32
CA ILE A 203 5.55 11.83 -7.69
C ILE A 203 5.61 13.04 -8.64
N GLY A 204 4.68 14.01 -8.50
CA GLY A 204 4.66 15.23 -9.31
C GLY A 204 5.93 16.07 -9.17
N ALA A 205 6.48 16.20 -7.96
CA ALA A 205 7.73 16.91 -7.70
C ALA A 205 8.92 16.31 -8.47
N ALA A 206 8.90 14.99 -8.75
CA ALA A 206 9.93 14.37 -9.57
C ALA A 206 9.97 14.93 -10.99
N PHE A 207 8.82 15.29 -11.56
CA PHE A 207 8.70 15.85 -12.91
C PHE A 207 8.93 17.37 -12.95
N SER A 208 9.02 18.03 -11.81
CA SER A 208 9.21 19.49 -11.73
C SER A 208 10.19 19.84 -10.60
N PRO A 209 11.46 19.40 -10.68
CA PRO A 209 12.43 19.54 -9.59
C PRO A 209 12.74 21.00 -9.23
N ALA A 210 12.55 21.94 -10.17
CA ALA A 210 12.72 23.37 -9.92
C ALA A 210 11.62 23.97 -8.99
N GLN A 211 10.49 23.28 -8.82
CA GLN A 211 9.35 23.75 -8.04
C GLN A 211 9.38 23.18 -6.62
N ALA A 212 10.30 23.69 -5.79
CA ALA A 212 10.51 23.24 -4.41
C ALA A 212 9.22 23.24 -3.55
N MET A 213 8.27 24.13 -3.86
CA MET A 213 6.98 24.22 -3.15
C MET A 213 6.17 22.91 -3.22
N ILE A 214 6.19 22.20 -4.36
CA ILE A 214 5.49 20.91 -4.53
C ILE A 214 6.04 19.87 -3.55
N LEU A 215 7.37 19.86 -3.37
CA LEU A 215 8.04 19.00 -2.41
C LEU A 215 7.67 19.34 -0.96
N HIS A 216 7.63 20.63 -0.60
CA HIS A 216 7.23 21.06 0.75
C HIS A 216 5.78 20.71 1.06
N ILE A 217 4.86 20.87 0.10
CA ILE A 217 3.46 20.45 0.24
C ILE A 217 3.38 18.94 0.47
N SER A 218 4.12 18.14 -0.32
CA SER A 218 4.19 16.69 -0.13
C SER A 218 4.67 16.32 1.28
N ALA A 219 5.73 16.97 1.76
CA ALA A 219 6.30 16.73 3.08
C ALA A 219 5.33 17.13 4.22
N ALA A 220 4.65 18.27 4.10
CA ALA A 220 3.68 18.73 5.08
C ALA A 220 2.48 17.77 5.19
N LEU A 221 1.95 17.30 4.05
CA LEU A 221 0.86 16.34 4.00
C LEU A 221 1.27 14.97 4.58
N TRP A 222 2.49 14.52 4.30
CA TRP A 222 3.05 13.31 4.91
C TRP A 222 3.07 13.43 6.43
N VAL A 223 3.66 14.51 6.96
CA VAL A 223 3.76 14.76 8.40
C VAL A 223 2.37 14.83 9.03
N ALA A 224 1.45 15.58 8.43
CA ALA A 224 0.07 15.70 8.88
C ALA A 224 -0.64 14.33 8.95
N SER A 225 -0.43 13.46 7.96
CA SER A 225 -1.01 12.12 7.95
C SER A 225 -0.49 11.25 9.10
N PHE A 226 0.83 11.19 9.31
CA PHE A 226 1.42 10.34 10.34
C PHE A 226 1.16 10.86 11.75
N ILE A 227 1.26 12.18 11.97
CA ILE A 227 0.88 12.81 13.25
C ILE A 227 -0.63 12.61 13.50
N GLY A 228 -1.46 12.81 12.48
CA GLY A 228 -2.90 12.56 12.56
C GLY A 228 -3.22 11.11 12.94
N TYR A 229 -2.52 10.14 12.33
CA TYR A 229 -2.63 8.74 12.74
C TYR A 229 -2.22 8.54 14.20
N ALA A 230 -1.05 9.03 14.61
CA ALA A 230 -0.56 8.88 15.97
C ALA A 230 -1.51 9.50 17.01
N GLY A 231 -2.04 10.69 16.73
CA GLY A 231 -3.00 11.38 17.61
C GLY A 231 -4.35 10.66 17.71
N LEU A 232 -4.89 10.17 16.59
CA LEU A 232 -6.19 9.50 16.56
C LEU A 232 -6.13 8.06 17.11
N PHE A 233 -5.09 7.31 16.77
CA PHE A 233 -5.01 5.87 17.03
C PHE A 233 -4.00 5.49 18.13
N GLY A 234 -3.02 6.35 18.45
CA GLY A 234 -2.00 6.03 19.45
C GLY A 234 -2.58 5.76 20.84
N GLY A 235 -3.51 6.61 21.30
CA GLY A 235 -4.24 6.40 22.56
C GLY A 235 -5.07 5.11 22.59
N MET A 236 -5.49 4.60 21.43
CA MET A 236 -6.24 3.35 21.33
C MET A 236 -5.36 2.11 21.59
N LEU A 237 -4.08 2.18 21.20
CA LEU A 237 -3.12 1.09 21.29
C LEU A 237 -2.53 0.89 22.68
N ILE A 238 -2.48 1.96 23.49
CA ILE A 238 -1.94 1.94 24.86
C ILE A 238 -3.02 1.73 25.93
N ARG A 239 -4.30 1.75 25.54
CA ARG A 239 -5.43 1.52 26.46
C ARG A 239 -5.94 0.08 26.34
N PRO A 240 -6.54 -0.47 27.40
CA PRO A 240 -7.17 -1.78 27.35
C PRO A 240 -8.17 -1.89 26.20
N ARG A 241 -8.25 -3.10 25.62
CA ARG A 241 -9.25 -3.44 24.61
C ARG A 241 -10.65 -3.17 25.15
N LEU A 242 -11.50 -2.54 24.35
CA LEU A 242 -12.91 -2.41 24.70
C LEU A 242 -13.54 -3.81 24.72
N GLN A 243 -14.04 -4.23 25.89
CA GLN A 243 -14.86 -5.42 25.99
C GLN A 243 -16.19 -5.14 25.28
N ALA A 244 -16.64 -6.05 24.42
CA ALA A 244 -18.00 -6.01 23.92
C ALA A 244 -18.92 -6.08 25.15
N ARG A 245 -19.80 -5.09 25.34
CA ARG A 245 -20.87 -5.21 26.33
C ARG A 245 -21.60 -6.51 26.04
N HIS A 246 -21.54 -7.48 26.95
CA HIS A 246 -22.49 -8.59 26.97
C HIS A 246 -23.88 -7.94 26.95
N ARG A 247 -24.61 -8.08 25.85
CA ARG A 247 -26.06 -7.93 25.91
C ARG A 247 -26.53 -9.14 26.70
N GLU A 248 -26.80 -8.97 27.98
CA GLU A 248 -27.57 -9.98 28.71
C GLU A 248 -28.87 -10.21 27.94
N PRO A 249 -29.28 -11.47 27.72
CA PRO A 249 -30.61 -11.75 27.21
C PRO A 249 -31.65 -11.11 28.15
N PRO A 250 -32.79 -10.60 27.64
CA PRO A 250 -33.86 -10.14 28.51
C PRO A 250 -34.21 -11.26 29.50
N PHE A 251 -34.31 -10.92 30.78
CA PHE A 251 -34.77 -11.81 31.84
C PHE A 251 -36.09 -12.47 31.42
N GLU A 252 -36.02 -13.72 30.94
CA GLU A 252 -37.20 -14.57 30.81
C GLU A 252 -37.65 -14.94 32.23
N GLY A 253 -38.93 -14.69 32.49
CA GLY A 253 -39.49 -14.59 33.82
C GLY A 253 -39.33 -15.86 34.65
N ARG A 254 -39.02 -15.66 35.94
CA ARG A 254 -39.26 -16.68 36.96
C ARG A 254 -40.74 -17.07 36.95
N PRO A 255 -41.11 -18.35 37.10
CA PRO A 255 -42.48 -18.72 37.41
C PRO A 255 -42.85 -18.13 38.79
N ALA A 256 -44.00 -17.47 38.84
CA ALA A 256 -44.64 -17.00 40.07
C ALA A 256 -45.04 -18.19 40.96
N PRO A 257 -45.14 -18.00 42.29
CA PRO A 257 -45.21 -19.08 43.29
C PRO A 257 -46.45 -19.96 43.19
#